data_AF-A0A930AMH4-F1
#
_entry.id   AF-A0A930AMH4-F1
#
_cell.length_a   1.000
_cell.length_b   1.000
_cell.length_c   1.000
_cell.angle_alpha   90.00
_cell.angle_beta   90.00
_cell.angle_gamma   90.00
#
_symmetry.space_group_name_H-M   'P 1'
#
loop_
_entity.id
_entity.type
_entity.pdbx_description
1 polymer ?
#
loop_
_entity_poly.entity_id
_entity_poly.type
_entity_poly.pdbx_seq_one_letter_code
_entity_poly.pdbx_strand_id
1 'polypeptide(L)'
;MKRYILGRVIRSFFSIFAVVTIALVLVYTLTPRDNIFTTDTTYQKLKSADDKIKYKYNTWESLGYLRFEEQKDLCASTSDYDACMVSGSDLLKEQVKKYESDGYTINTYSDGKYYAYKDYSVPELVLNWFGRLIEVDHPWRMYDGHNENMERKVYIENDYNGLPAIKCAGCEHKYLVYMDGSFPFIHQNIVGLNFGISYPTFSGVDVTAVITQTQGNA
;
A
#
# COMPACT_ATOMS: atom_id res chain seq x y z
N MET A 1 -11.54 3.31 -39.48
CA MET A 1 -12.25 3.43 -38.18
C MET A 1 -11.46 2.86 -37.00
N LYS A 2 -10.97 1.60 -37.02
CA LYS A 2 -10.20 1.00 -35.90
C LYS A 2 -8.98 1.83 -35.45
N ARG A 3 -8.13 2.31 -36.38
CA ARG A 3 -6.99 3.19 -36.08
C ARG A 3 -7.38 4.54 -35.46
N TYR A 4 -8.53 5.07 -35.86
CA TYR A 4 -9.04 6.36 -35.36
C TYR A 4 -9.59 6.22 -33.93
N ILE A 5 -10.37 5.16 -33.67
CA ILE A 5 -10.89 4.84 -32.34
C ILE A 5 -9.74 4.55 -31.38
N LEU A 6 -8.78 3.71 -31.78
CA LEU A 6 -7.61 3.38 -30.96
C LEU A 6 -6.79 4.64 -30.63
N GLY A 7 -6.53 5.51 -31.63
CA GLY A 7 -5.82 6.76 -31.40
C GLY A 7 -6.54 7.71 -30.43
N ARG A 8 -7.89 7.74 -30.46
CA ARG A 8 -8.68 8.53 -29.51
C ARG A 8 -8.61 7.97 -28.10
N VAL A 9 -8.75 6.65 -27.96
CA VAL A 9 -8.69 5.95 -26.67
C VAL A 9 -7.33 6.16 -26.01
N ILE A 10 -6.23 5.97 -26.74
CA ILE A 10 -4.87 6.18 -26.22
C ILE A 10 -4.66 7.63 -25.76
N ARG A 11 -5.10 8.61 -26.55
CA ARG A 11 -5.01 10.03 -26.17
C ARG A 11 -5.83 10.34 -24.90
N SER A 12 -7.02 9.75 -24.79
CA SER A 12 -7.85 9.89 -23.59
C SER A 12 -7.15 9.32 -22.35
N PHE A 13 -6.61 8.11 -22.44
CA PHE A 13 -5.86 7.50 -21.34
C PHE A 13 -4.62 8.33 -20.96
N PHE A 14 -3.85 8.78 -21.95
CA PHE A 14 -2.68 9.63 -21.70
C PHE A 14 -3.06 10.96 -21.02
N SER A 15 -4.17 11.57 -21.44
CA SER A 15 -4.67 12.80 -20.80
C SER A 15 -5.02 12.58 -19.33
N ILE A 16 -5.73 11.49 -19.01
CA ILE A 16 -6.09 11.16 -17.62
C ILE A 16 -4.83 10.86 -16.81
N PHE A 17 -3.93 10.05 -17.35
CA PHE A 17 -2.65 9.72 -16.73
C PHE A 17 -1.84 10.99 -16.40
N ALA A 18 -1.76 11.94 -17.32
CA ALA A 18 -1.06 13.20 -17.11
C ALA A 18 -1.68 14.04 -16.00
N VAL A 19 -3.02 14.20 -15.99
CA VAL A 19 -3.72 14.98 -14.96
C VAL A 19 -3.55 14.36 -13.57
N VAL A 20 -3.70 13.04 -13.46
CA VAL A 20 -3.50 12.32 -12.18
C VAL A 20 -2.06 12.45 -11.71
N THR A 21 -1.08 12.29 -12.60
CA THR A 21 0.34 12.44 -12.28
C THR A 21 0.64 13.85 -11.75
N ILE A 22 0.12 14.90 -12.39
CA ILE A 22 0.30 16.28 -11.93
C ILE A 22 -0.30 16.46 -10.53
N ALA A 23 -1.51 15.95 -10.29
CA ALA A 23 -2.15 16.02 -8.98
C ALA A 23 -1.32 15.32 -7.90
N LEU A 24 -0.81 14.11 -8.17
CA LEU A 24 0.06 13.38 -7.25
C LEU A 24 1.32 14.17 -6.93
N VAL A 25 2.01 14.72 -7.94
CA VAL A 25 3.22 15.51 -7.74
C VAL A 25 2.92 16.74 -6.87
N LEU A 26 1.85 17.49 -7.15
CA LEU A 26 1.49 18.66 -6.37
C LEU A 26 1.22 18.30 -4.90
N VAL A 27 0.45 17.24 -4.65
CA VAL A 27 0.12 16.82 -3.28
C VAL A 27 1.38 16.37 -2.54
N TYR A 28 2.20 15.50 -3.12
CA TYR A 28 3.35 14.92 -2.42
C TYR A 28 4.56 15.84 -2.30
N THR A 29 4.70 16.83 -3.19
CA THR A 29 5.86 17.73 -3.17
C THR A 29 5.58 19.10 -2.55
N LEU A 30 4.37 19.65 -2.72
CA LEU A 30 4.05 21.01 -2.25
C LEU A 30 3.30 21.03 -0.92
N THR A 31 2.66 19.92 -0.53
CA THR A 31 1.95 19.86 0.75
C THR A 31 2.90 19.44 1.86
N PRO A 32 3.02 20.20 2.96
CA PRO A 32 3.83 19.79 4.10
C PRO A 32 3.29 18.49 4.69
N ARG A 33 4.05 17.40 4.54
CA ARG A 33 3.67 16.05 5.03
C ARG A 33 3.52 15.94 6.54
N ASP A 34 3.97 16.93 7.30
CA ASP A 34 3.82 16.99 8.76
C ASP A 34 2.41 17.39 9.20
N ASN A 35 1.66 18.08 8.33
CA ASN A 35 0.33 18.57 8.65
C ASN A 35 -0.65 17.44 8.99
N ILE A 36 -0.40 16.24 8.47
CA ILE A 36 -1.21 15.04 8.70
C ILE A 36 -1.28 14.66 10.18
N PHE A 37 -0.23 14.97 10.97
CA PHE A 37 -0.17 14.63 12.39
C PHE A 37 -0.78 15.68 13.32
N THR A 38 -1.18 16.84 12.78
CA THR A 38 -1.73 17.94 13.59
C THR A 38 -3.03 17.55 14.28
N THR A 39 -3.85 16.74 13.63
CA THR A 39 -5.14 16.24 14.12
C THR A 39 -5.08 14.78 14.59
N ASP A 40 -3.91 14.15 14.58
CA ASP A 40 -3.75 12.74 14.93
C ASP A 40 -3.66 12.56 16.45
N THR A 41 -4.74 12.05 17.05
CA THR A 41 -4.81 11.80 18.49
C THR A 41 -3.83 10.73 18.97
N THR A 42 -3.45 9.77 18.12
CA THR A 42 -2.48 8.72 18.45
C THR A 42 -1.10 9.34 18.58
N TYR A 43 -0.68 10.11 17.57
CA TYR A 43 0.59 10.82 17.58
C TYR A 43 0.71 11.78 18.78
N GLN A 44 -0.36 12.51 19.10
CA GLN A 44 -0.39 13.44 20.23
C GLN A 44 -0.26 12.74 21.60
N LYS A 45 -0.79 11.52 21.75
CA LYS A 45 -0.75 10.75 23.00
C LYS A 45 0.59 10.07 23.27
N LEU A 46 1.43 9.89 22.24
CA LEU A 46 2.77 9.31 22.42
C LEU A 46 3.63 10.21 23.31
N LYS A 47 4.27 9.63 24.33
CA LYS A 47 5.08 10.38 25.30
C LYS A 47 6.58 10.36 24.97
N SER A 48 7.08 9.24 24.45
CA SER A 48 8.49 9.08 24.08
C SER A 48 8.79 9.80 22.76
N ALA A 49 9.96 10.44 22.67
CA ALA A 49 10.43 11.05 21.44
C ALA A 49 10.71 9.99 20.35
N ASP A 50 11.29 8.85 20.73
CA ASP A 50 11.60 7.78 19.78
C ASP A 50 10.33 7.09 19.26
N ASP A 51 9.32 6.89 20.11
CA ASP A 51 8.04 6.32 19.66
C ASP A 51 7.33 7.27 18.70
N LYS A 52 7.44 8.58 18.92
CA LYS A 52 6.95 9.58 17.96
C LYS A 52 7.68 9.50 16.63
N ILE A 53 9.01 9.34 16.63
CA ILE A 53 9.80 9.17 15.40
C ILE A 53 9.32 7.92 14.67
N LYS A 54 9.28 6.76 15.35
CA LYS A 54 8.84 5.50 14.76
C LYS A 54 7.45 5.62 14.16
N TYR A 55 6.49 6.15 14.93
CA TYR A 55 5.13 6.35 14.44
C TYR A 55 5.12 7.24 13.20
N LYS A 56 5.82 8.38 13.26
CA LYS A 56 5.89 9.35 12.17
C LYS A 56 6.42 8.74 10.86
N TYR A 57 7.54 8.02 10.93
CA TYR A 57 8.17 7.42 9.75
C TYR A 57 7.39 6.23 9.22
N ASN A 58 6.82 5.37 10.09
CA ASN A 58 5.91 4.31 9.67
C ASN A 58 4.66 4.87 8.98
N THR A 59 4.07 5.95 9.50
CA THR A 59 2.93 6.60 8.85
C THR A 59 3.33 7.16 7.48
N TRP A 60 4.48 7.83 7.38
CA TRP A 60 4.97 8.33 6.09
C TRP A 60 5.24 7.23 5.07
N GLU A 61 5.77 6.09 5.50
CA GLU A 61 5.93 4.93 4.65
C GLU A 61 4.59 4.35 4.20
N SER A 62 3.63 4.19 5.12
CA SER A 62 2.29 3.68 4.79
C SER A 62 1.54 4.57 3.78
N LEU A 63 1.79 5.88 3.82
CA LEU A 63 1.24 6.85 2.89
C LEU A 63 2.07 6.99 1.60
N GLY A 64 3.18 6.26 1.47
CA GLY A 64 4.02 6.23 0.27
C GLY A 64 4.91 7.45 0.07
N TYR A 65 5.29 8.18 1.14
CA TYR A 65 6.23 9.30 1.04
C TYR A 65 7.69 8.86 0.98
N LEU A 66 8.03 7.83 1.74
CA LEU A 66 9.40 7.34 1.89
C LEU A 66 9.42 5.84 2.17
N ARG A 67 10.59 5.25 2.08
CA ARG A 67 10.87 3.92 2.61
C ARG A 67 11.55 4.06 3.96
N PHE A 68 11.09 3.32 4.96
CA PHE A 68 11.58 3.38 6.33
C PHE A 68 12.08 2.01 6.76
N GLU A 69 13.28 1.97 7.32
CA GLU A 69 13.93 0.73 7.70
C GLU A 69 14.53 0.92 9.09
N GLU A 70 14.18 0.05 10.03
CA GLU A 70 14.80 0.04 11.36
C GLU A 70 16.04 -0.86 11.35
N GLN A 71 16.88 -0.78 12.38
CA GLN A 71 18.08 -1.62 12.49
C GLN A 71 17.80 -3.12 12.29
N LYS A 72 16.65 -3.62 12.75
CA LYS A 72 16.20 -4.99 12.48
C LYS A 72 16.10 -5.30 10.99
N ASP A 73 15.58 -4.37 10.20
CA ASP A 73 15.35 -4.55 8.77
C ASP A 73 16.66 -4.37 7.98
N LEU A 74 17.55 -3.48 8.46
CA LEU A 74 18.93 -3.38 7.97
C LEU A 74 19.66 -4.72 8.16
N CYS A 75 19.54 -5.32 9.34
CA CYS A 75 20.21 -6.56 9.71
C CYS A 75 19.55 -7.82 9.10
N ALA A 76 18.30 -7.75 8.65
CA ALA A 76 17.57 -8.88 8.10
C ALA A 76 18.20 -9.51 6.85
N SER A 77 18.99 -8.73 6.10
CA SER A 77 19.70 -9.20 4.90
C SER A 77 21.12 -9.72 5.18
N THR A 78 21.56 -9.72 6.44
CA THR A 78 22.91 -10.16 6.83
C THR A 78 22.95 -11.65 7.17
N SER A 79 24.13 -12.25 7.08
CA SER A 79 24.34 -13.67 7.41
C SER A 79 24.26 -13.97 8.91
N ASP A 80 24.47 -12.96 9.74
CA ASP A 80 24.43 -13.06 11.21
C ASP A 80 23.64 -11.88 11.78
N TYR A 81 22.33 -12.11 11.92
CA TYR A 81 21.38 -11.12 12.44
C TYR A 81 21.74 -10.68 13.85
N ASP A 82 22.08 -11.62 14.73
CA ASP A 82 22.35 -11.34 16.14
C ASP A 82 23.62 -10.50 16.30
N ALA A 83 24.67 -10.81 15.54
CA ALA A 83 25.89 -9.99 15.52
C ALA A 83 25.66 -8.59 14.93
N CYS A 84 24.78 -8.46 13.93
CA CYS A 84 24.43 -7.16 13.35
C CYS A 84 23.59 -6.28 14.31
N MET A 85 22.76 -6.89 15.16
CA MET A 85 21.94 -6.15 16.12
C MET A 85 22.75 -5.57 17.29
N VAL A 86 23.99 -6.02 17.51
CA VAL A 86 24.89 -5.45 18.53
C VAL A 86 25.33 -4.04 18.13
N SER A 87 25.10 -3.08 19.04
CA SER A 87 25.50 -1.69 18.87
C SER A 87 26.99 -1.56 18.58
N GLY A 88 27.34 -0.97 17.43
CA GLY A 88 28.72 -0.69 17.03
C GLY A 88 29.48 -1.88 16.42
N SER A 89 28.81 -2.98 16.10
CA SER A 89 29.42 -4.11 15.39
C SER A 89 29.93 -3.69 14.01
N ASP A 90 30.96 -4.39 13.52
CA ASP A 90 31.54 -4.08 12.19
C ASP A 90 30.58 -4.42 11.05
N LEU A 91 29.75 -5.45 11.23
CA LEU A 91 28.66 -5.81 10.30
C LEU A 91 27.62 -4.70 10.19
N LEU A 92 27.24 -4.09 11.32
CA LEU A 92 26.31 -2.98 11.32
C LEU A 92 26.89 -1.76 10.59
N LYS A 93 28.17 -1.43 10.81
CA LYS A 93 28.83 -0.33 10.09
C LYS A 93 28.92 -0.57 8.59
N GLU A 94 29.19 -1.81 8.19
CA GLU A 94 29.20 -2.19 6.77
C GLU A 94 27.81 -1.99 6.16
N GLN A 95 26.77 -2.43 6.86
CA GLN A 95 25.39 -2.29 6.40
C GLN A 95 24.94 -0.82 6.33
N VAL A 96 25.30 -0.01 7.33
CA VAL A 96 25.07 1.44 7.33
C VAL A 96 25.69 2.08 6.09
N LYS A 97 26.95 1.77 5.77
CA LYS A 97 27.62 2.28 4.55
C LYS A 97 26.91 1.85 3.26
N LYS A 98 26.43 0.61 3.21
CA LYS A 98 25.67 0.11 2.06
C LYS A 98 24.38 0.90 1.86
N TYR A 99 23.60 1.11 2.92
CA TYR A 99 22.37 1.89 2.86
C TYR A 99 22.63 3.36 2.50
N GLU A 100 23.71 3.97 3.00
CA GLU A 100 24.14 5.31 2.57
C GLU A 100 24.44 5.34 1.07
N SER A 101 25.13 4.33 0.54
CA SER A 101 25.41 4.23 -0.90
C SER A 101 24.17 4.02 -1.75
N ASP A 102 23.13 3.36 -1.21
CA ASP A 102 21.82 3.18 -1.83
C ASP A 102 20.94 4.45 -1.75
N GLY A 103 21.43 5.51 -1.10
CA GLY A 103 20.80 6.83 -0.99
C GLY A 103 19.89 6.99 0.22
N TYR A 104 20.04 6.17 1.26
CA TYR A 104 19.32 6.34 2.53
C TYR A 104 20.00 7.37 3.43
N THR A 105 19.19 8.12 4.16
CA THR A 105 19.63 8.94 5.29
C THR A 105 19.54 8.12 6.56
N ILE A 106 20.65 8.03 7.30
CA ILE A 106 20.75 7.23 8.52
C ILE A 106 20.79 8.14 9.73
N ASN A 107 19.97 7.82 10.72
CA ASN A 107 19.91 8.50 12.00
C ASN A 107 19.88 7.47 13.14
N THR A 108 19.98 7.97 14.38
CA THR A 108 20.04 7.14 15.58
C THR A 108 18.96 7.58 16.56
N TYR A 109 18.31 6.60 17.19
CA TYR A 109 17.37 6.82 18.29
C TYR A 109 18.09 7.19 19.58
N SER A 110 17.35 7.62 20.61
CA SER A 110 17.92 7.88 21.93
C SER A 110 18.47 6.63 22.62
N ASP A 111 18.00 5.43 22.22
CA ASP A 111 18.49 4.13 22.69
C ASP A 111 19.77 3.63 21.99
N GLY A 112 20.30 4.41 21.03
CA GLY A 112 21.53 4.08 20.29
C GLY A 112 21.32 3.14 19.09
N LYS A 113 20.08 2.75 18.78
CA LYS A 113 19.77 1.97 17.56
C LYS A 113 19.67 2.86 16.33
N TYR A 114 19.99 2.31 15.18
CA TYR A 114 19.90 3.01 13.90
C TYR A 114 18.51 2.89 13.27
N TYR A 115 18.14 3.92 12.52
CA TYR A 115 17.07 3.86 11.54
C TYR A 115 17.50 4.58 10.28
N ALA A 116 17.01 4.09 9.15
CA ALA A 116 17.31 4.62 7.84
C ALA A 116 16.00 4.99 7.13
N TYR A 117 16.03 6.05 6.34
CA TYR A 117 14.92 6.37 5.46
C TYR A 117 15.38 6.92 4.12
N LYS A 118 14.58 6.70 3.09
CA LYS A 118 14.81 7.24 1.74
C LYS A 118 13.50 7.76 1.17
N ASP A 119 13.45 9.06 0.88
CA ASP A 119 12.30 9.66 0.22
C ASP A 119 12.13 9.11 -1.20
N TYR A 120 10.89 8.81 -1.58
CA TYR A 120 10.61 8.37 -2.95
C TYR A 120 10.82 9.53 -3.92
N SER A 121 11.51 9.27 -5.01
CA SER A 121 11.56 10.19 -6.14
C SER A 121 10.18 10.28 -6.80
N VAL A 122 9.91 11.40 -7.48
CA VAL A 122 8.63 11.59 -8.22
C VAL A 122 8.31 10.41 -9.16
N PRO A 123 9.26 9.89 -9.96
CA PRO A 123 8.98 8.73 -10.82
C PRO A 123 8.64 7.47 -10.03
N GLU A 124 9.37 7.17 -8.95
CA GLU A 124 9.07 6.01 -8.09
C GLU A 124 7.68 6.11 -7.49
N LEU A 125 7.30 7.30 -7.02
CA LEU A 125 5.98 7.55 -6.46
C LEU A 125 4.88 7.29 -7.49
N VAL A 126 5.02 7.84 -8.69
CA VAL A 126 4.04 7.67 -9.78
C VAL A 126 3.95 6.19 -10.17
N LEU A 127 5.08 5.51 -10.34
CA LEU A 127 5.10 4.10 -10.70
C LEU A 127 4.51 3.20 -9.61
N ASN A 128 4.82 3.48 -8.34
CA ASN A 128 4.26 2.73 -7.21
C ASN A 128 2.76 2.94 -7.10
N TRP A 129 2.27 4.17 -7.29
CA TRP A 129 0.84 4.47 -7.26
C TRP A 129 0.08 3.76 -8.39
N PHE A 130 0.53 3.89 -9.64
CA PHE A 130 -0.12 3.22 -10.77
C PHE A 130 0.06 1.70 -10.74
N GLY A 131 1.18 1.19 -10.22
CA GLY A 131 1.47 -0.23 -10.11
C GLY A 131 0.58 -0.96 -9.09
N ARG A 132 0.04 -0.23 -8.11
CA ARG A 132 -0.91 -0.76 -7.12
C ARG A 132 -2.36 -0.43 -7.44
N LEU A 133 -2.62 0.46 -8.40
CA LEU A 133 -3.97 0.95 -8.70
C LEU A 133 -4.96 -0.16 -9.07
N ILE A 134 -4.52 -1.14 -9.87
CA ILE A 134 -5.38 -2.24 -10.34
C ILE A 134 -5.00 -3.49 -9.56
N GLU A 135 -5.96 -4.00 -8.81
CA GLU A 135 -5.82 -5.26 -8.09
C GLU A 135 -6.61 -6.34 -8.80
N VAL A 136 -5.99 -7.50 -8.98
CA VAL A 136 -6.64 -8.65 -9.59
C VAL A 136 -6.71 -9.75 -8.55
N ASP A 137 -7.91 -10.23 -8.28
CA ASP A 137 -8.12 -11.37 -7.41
C ASP A 137 -7.86 -12.66 -8.19
N HIS A 138 -7.07 -13.56 -7.60
CA HIS A 138 -6.65 -14.81 -8.23
C HIS A 138 -6.41 -15.90 -7.18
N PRO A 139 -6.44 -17.19 -7.55
CA PRO A 139 -6.32 -18.31 -6.60
C PRO A 139 -5.02 -18.38 -5.78
N TRP A 140 -4.06 -17.52 -6.07
CA TRP A 140 -2.79 -17.41 -5.36
C TRP A 140 -2.68 -16.13 -4.51
N ARG A 141 -3.77 -15.37 -4.38
CA ARG A 141 -3.81 -14.11 -3.63
C ARG A 141 -3.66 -14.36 -2.13
N MET A 142 -4.33 -15.40 -1.62
CA MET A 142 -4.27 -15.77 -0.20
C MET A 142 -3.23 -16.87 0.05
N TYR A 143 -2.45 -16.69 1.11
CA TYR A 143 -1.53 -17.70 1.63
C TYR A 143 -1.77 -17.89 3.12
N ASP A 144 -2.05 -19.13 3.52
CA ASP A 144 -2.16 -19.52 4.91
C ASP A 144 -0.92 -20.35 5.26
N GLY A 145 -0.03 -19.80 6.09
CA GLY A 145 1.19 -20.48 6.53
C GLY A 145 0.93 -21.75 7.34
N HIS A 146 -0.30 -21.96 7.83
CA HIS A 146 -0.71 -23.19 8.51
C HIS A 146 -1.37 -24.21 7.59
N ASN A 147 -1.68 -23.84 6.34
CA ASN A 147 -2.29 -24.72 5.34
C ASN A 147 -1.62 -24.57 3.97
N GLU A 148 -0.44 -25.17 3.85
CA GLU A 148 0.39 -25.13 2.64
C GLU A 148 -0.32 -25.73 1.40
N ASN A 149 -1.27 -26.66 1.62
CA ASN A 149 -2.03 -27.34 0.57
C ASN A 149 -3.47 -26.79 0.42
N MET A 150 -3.70 -25.52 0.74
CA MET A 150 -4.98 -24.86 0.48
C MET A 150 -5.42 -25.08 -0.96
N GLU A 151 -6.69 -25.40 -1.16
CA GLU A 151 -7.24 -25.59 -2.49
C GLU A 151 -7.23 -24.26 -3.27
N ARG A 152 -6.65 -24.28 -4.48
CA ARG A 152 -6.51 -23.11 -5.36
C ARG A 152 -7.19 -23.38 -6.69
N LYS A 153 -8.41 -22.87 -6.87
CA LYS A 153 -9.18 -23.08 -8.10
C LYS A 153 -10.25 -22.02 -8.28
N VAL A 154 -10.57 -21.72 -9.52
CA VAL A 154 -11.78 -21.00 -9.92
C VAL A 154 -12.78 -22.03 -10.45
N TYR A 155 -14.02 -21.99 -9.96
CA TYR A 155 -15.05 -22.96 -10.32
C TYR A 155 -16.43 -22.31 -10.35
N ILE A 156 -17.35 -22.91 -11.09
CA ILE A 156 -18.73 -22.45 -11.20
C ILE A 156 -19.57 -23.29 -10.26
N GLU A 157 -20.30 -22.63 -9.36
CA GLU A 157 -21.23 -23.26 -8.44
C GLU A 157 -22.38 -22.31 -8.14
N ASN A 158 -23.56 -22.84 -7.84
CA ASN A 158 -24.67 -22.00 -7.43
C ASN A 158 -24.37 -21.28 -6.11
N ASP A 159 -24.83 -20.05 -6.01
CA ASP A 159 -24.81 -19.25 -4.79
C ASP A 159 -25.88 -19.74 -3.79
N TYR A 160 -26.04 -19.03 -2.68
CA TYR A 160 -27.04 -19.36 -1.67
C TYR A 160 -28.49 -19.27 -2.21
N ASN A 161 -28.72 -18.44 -3.23
CA ASN A 161 -30.02 -18.23 -3.85
C ASN A 161 -30.28 -19.17 -5.05
N GLY A 162 -29.38 -20.11 -5.32
CA GLY A 162 -29.49 -21.05 -6.44
C GLY A 162 -29.11 -20.46 -7.80
N LEU A 163 -28.55 -19.25 -7.85
CA LEU A 163 -28.08 -18.59 -9.06
C LEU A 163 -26.64 -19.00 -9.37
N PRO A 164 -26.25 -19.15 -10.65
CA PRO A 164 -24.89 -19.51 -11.00
C PRO A 164 -23.91 -18.41 -10.60
N ALA A 165 -22.85 -18.78 -9.89
CA ALA A 165 -21.78 -17.89 -9.50
C ALA A 165 -20.40 -18.49 -9.84
N ILE A 166 -19.44 -17.62 -10.14
CA ILE A 166 -18.04 -17.98 -10.26
C ILE A 166 -17.43 -17.81 -8.87
N LYS A 167 -17.04 -18.92 -8.26
CA LYS A 167 -16.38 -18.96 -6.95
C LYS A 167 -14.89 -19.24 -7.11
N CYS A 168 -14.13 -18.84 -6.09
CA CYS A 168 -12.70 -19.10 -6.03
C CYS A 168 -12.27 -19.61 -4.66
N ALA A 169 -11.41 -20.62 -4.68
CA ALA A 169 -10.64 -21.07 -3.54
C ALA A 169 -9.20 -20.53 -3.67
N GLY A 170 -8.66 -19.96 -2.59
CA GLY A 170 -7.35 -19.30 -2.57
C GLY A 170 -7.34 -17.83 -3.06
N CYS A 171 -8.51 -17.29 -3.42
CA CYS A 171 -8.73 -15.87 -3.67
C CYS A 171 -9.05 -15.11 -2.38
N GLU A 172 -8.99 -13.78 -2.43
CA GLU A 172 -9.47 -12.91 -1.35
C GLU A 172 -10.99 -13.00 -1.20
N HIS A 173 -11.71 -12.99 -2.32
CA HIS A 173 -13.15 -13.13 -2.36
C HIS A 173 -13.57 -14.55 -2.74
N LYS A 174 -14.49 -15.12 -1.95
CA LYS A 174 -15.11 -16.41 -2.28
C LYS A 174 -15.90 -16.36 -3.59
N TYR A 175 -16.59 -15.24 -3.84
CA TYR A 175 -17.39 -15.02 -5.04
C TYR A 175 -16.67 -14.02 -5.94
N LEU A 176 -16.19 -14.47 -7.10
CA LEU A 176 -15.56 -13.62 -8.11
C LEU A 176 -16.59 -12.95 -9.00
N VAL A 177 -17.64 -13.67 -9.39
CA VAL A 177 -18.79 -13.11 -10.13
C VAL A 177 -20.05 -13.76 -9.59
N TYR A 178 -21.05 -12.96 -9.25
CA TYR A 178 -22.34 -13.46 -8.77
C TYR A 178 -23.47 -12.53 -9.21
N MET A 179 -24.70 -13.02 -9.11
CA MET A 179 -25.90 -12.29 -9.52
C MET A 179 -26.83 -12.15 -8.33
N ASP A 180 -27.46 -10.99 -8.18
CA ASP A 180 -28.51 -10.78 -7.20
C ASP A 180 -29.61 -9.86 -7.75
N GLY A 181 -30.62 -9.56 -6.92
CA GLY A 181 -31.74 -8.69 -7.30
C GLY A 181 -31.45 -7.19 -7.22
N SER A 182 -30.24 -6.78 -6.83
CA SER A 182 -29.84 -5.39 -6.66
C SER A 182 -29.07 -4.92 -7.89
N PHE A 183 -29.29 -3.68 -8.33
CA PHE A 183 -28.51 -3.12 -9.42
C PHE A 183 -27.10 -2.72 -8.92
N PRO A 184 -25.99 -3.10 -9.61
CA PRO A 184 -25.94 -3.89 -10.84
C PRO A 184 -26.22 -5.38 -10.61
N PHE A 185 -27.13 -5.98 -11.40
CA PHE A 185 -27.56 -7.38 -11.21
C PHE A 185 -26.44 -8.43 -11.40
N ILE A 186 -25.28 -8.01 -11.90
CA ILE A 186 -24.06 -8.81 -12.00
C ILE A 186 -22.99 -8.07 -11.22
N HIS A 187 -22.49 -8.72 -10.17
CA HIS A 187 -21.42 -8.23 -9.32
C HIS A 187 -20.12 -8.91 -9.69
N GLN A 188 -19.00 -8.19 -9.60
CA GLN A 188 -17.67 -8.74 -9.86
C GLN A 188 -16.66 -8.28 -8.81
N ASN A 189 -15.87 -9.23 -8.32
CA ASN A 189 -14.76 -9.03 -7.39
C ASN A 189 -13.41 -9.47 -8.01
N ILE A 190 -13.35 -9.66 -9.34
CA ILE A 190 -12.13 -10.09 -10.03
C ILE A 190 -11.14 -8.93 -10.10
N VAL A 191 -11.63 -7.73 -10.45
CA VAL A 191 -10.79 -6.54 -10.62
C VAL A 191 -11.21 -5.46 -9.63
N GLY A 192 -10.31 -5.13 -8.71
CA GLY A 192 -10.44 -4.03 -7.77
C GLY A 192 -9.65 -2.80 -8.20
N LEU A 193 -10.06 -1.63 -7.71
CA LEU A 193 -9.26 -0.42 -7.76
C LEU A 193 -8.77 -0.10 -6.35
N ASN A 194 -7.47 -0.01 -6.16
CA ASN A 194 -6.87 0.38 -4.88
C ASN A 194 -6.39 1.83 -4.97
N PHE A 195 -7.12 2.71 -4.30
CA PHE A 195 -6.77 4.13 -4.16
C PHE A 195 -6.05 4.43 -2.83
N GLY A 196 -5.66 3.40 -2.10
CA GLY A 196 -5.05 3.48 -0.79
C GLY A 196 -6.06 3.60 0.36
N ILE A 197 -5.50 3.77 1.54
CA ILE A 197 -6.23 3.95 2.79
C ILE A 197 -6.39 5.45 3.04
N SER A 198 -7.58 5.85 3.46
CA SER A 198 -7.87 7.24 3.77
C SER A 198 -7.24 7.66 5.09
N TYR A 199 -6.77 8.91 5.12
CA TYR A 199 -6.15 9.56 6.28
C TYR A 199 -6.24 11.09 6.09
N PRO A 200 -6.44 11.92 7.16
CA PRO A 200 -6.63 11.56 8.57
C PRO A 200 -8.09 11.35 8.98
N THR A 201 -9.06 11.92 8.26
CA THR A 201 -10.47 12.02 8.70
C THR A 201 -11.18 10.67 8.79
N PHE A 202 -10.91 9.76 7.86
CA PHE A 202 -11.44 8.39 7.85
C PHE A 202 -10.31 7.37 8.06
N SER A 203 -9.35 7.71 8.93
CA SER A 203 -8.12 6.93 9.16
C SER A 203 -8.38 5.42 9.23
N GLY A 204 -7.74 4.66 8.33
CA GLY A 204 -7.80 3.19 8.32
C GLY A 204 -8.90 2.60 7.42
N VAL A 205 -9.72 3.42 6.77
CA VAL A 205 -10.77 2.98 5.83
C VAL A 205 -10.29 3.13 4.39
N ASP A 206 -10.56 2.15 3.52
CA ASP A 206 -10.24 2.24 2.10
C ASP A 206 -10.90 3.45 1.44
N VAL A 207 -10.15 4.16 0.59
CA VAL A 207 -10.65 5.35 -0.10
C VAL A 207 -11.87 5.02 -0.98
N THR A 208 -11.88 3.84 -1.61
CA THR A 208 -13.03 3.34 -2.39
C THR A 208 -14.31 3.24 -1.55
N ALA A 209 -14.21 2.80 -0.29
CA ALA A 209 -15.34 2.74 0.61
C ALA A 209 -15.80 4.15 1.00
N VAL A 210 -14.87 5.08 1.28
CA VAL A 210 -15.22 6.47 1.65
C VAL A 210 -15.93 7.20 0.51
N ILE A 211 -15.46 7.07 -0.74
CA ILE A 211 -16.08 7.76 -1.88
C ILE A 211 -17.42 7.14 -2.31
N THR A 212 -17.69 5.89 -1.95
CA THR A 212 -18.95 5.19 -2.26
C THR A 212 -19.94 5.21 -1.11
N GLN A 213 -19.52 5.62 0.09
CA GLN A 213 -20.43 5.88 1.19
C GLN A 213 -21.45 6.94 0.78
N THR A 214 -22.72 6.63 1.02
CA THR A 214 -23.81 7.58 0.89
C THR A 214 -23.57 8.76 1.82
N GLN A 215 -23.45 9.95 1.23
CA GLN A 215 -23.40 11.21 1.97
C GLN A 215 -24.74 11.42 2.70
N GLY A 216 -24.76 11.14 4.00
CA GLY A 216 -25.88 11.42 4.89
C GLY A 216 -26.34 10.21 5.72
N ASN A 217 -25.85 10.12 6.95
CA ASN A 217 -26.71 9.76 8.06
C ASN A 217 -26.96 11.08 8.81
N ALA A 218 -28.22 11.52 8.80
CA ALA A 218 -28.68 12.66 9.59
C ALA A 218 -28.62 12.37 11.09
#